data_AF-A0A412UHQ1-F1
#
_entry.id   AF-A0A412UHQ1-F1
#
_cell.length_a   1.000
_cell.length_b   1.000
_cell.length_c   1.000
_cell.angle_alpha   90.00
_cell.angle_beta   90.00
_cell.angle_gamma   90.00
#
_symmetry.space_group_name_H-M   'P 1'
#
loop_
_entity.id
_entity.type
_entity.pdbx_description
1 polymer ?
#
loop_
_entity_poly.entity_id
_entity_poly.type
_entity_poly.pdbx_seq_one_letter_code
_entity_poly.pdbx_strand_id
1 'polypeptide(L)'
;MTKEKTNRNEVVGMFLTYCRKTLVNARTDVLRERKRRRNREVLFCDLRRSELESLADWQDVPERETVFDAAGKPIGVTDKDLADALEKLCPEEQAIILLSYFAGWSDRRIGEDMGFPRSTVQNRRARALARLADILTEGGDPHGKGKD
;
A
#
# COMPACT_ATOMS: atom_id res chain seq x y z
N MET A 1 66.53 19.08 -17.50
CA MET A 1 65.19 18.46 -17.28
C MET A 1 64.64 18.07 -18.64
N THR A 2 64.39 16.78 -18.92
CA THR A 2 64.06 16.27 -20.27
C THR A 2 62.63 16.67 -20.71
N LYS A 3 62.44 16.97 -22.00
CA LYS A 3 61.17 17.40 -22.63
C LYS A 3 59.96 16.53 -22.24
N GLU A 4 60.16 15.23 -22.07
CA GLU A 4 59.11 14.28 -21.63
C GLU A 4 58.56 14.56 -20.23
N LYS A 5 59.42 14.99 -19.29
CA LYS A 5 58.97 15.35 -17.93
C LYS A 5 58.12 16.61 -17.93
N THR A 6 58.44 17.57 -18.79
CA THR A 6 57.64 18.80 -18.96
C THR A 6 56.26 18.49 -19.54
N ASN A 7 56.18 17.65 -20.58
CA ASN A 7 54.92 17.23 -21.18
C ASN A 7 54.02 16.44 -20.20
N ARG A 8 54.60 15.53 -19.41
CA ARG A 8 53.85 14.82 -18.36
C ARG A 8 53.26 15.76 -17.31
N ASN A 9 53.99 16.81 -16.92
CA ASN A 9 53.49 17.78 -15.95
C ASN A 9 52.33 18.62 -16.50
N GLU A 10 52.34 18.95 -17.79
CA GLU A 10 51.23 19.66 -18.45
C GLU A 10 49.96 18.81 -18.48
N VAL A 11 50.06 17.53 -18.86
CA VAL A 11 48.92 16.60 -18.88
C VAL A 11 48.32 16.43 -17.48
N VAL A 12 49.17 16.29 -16.45
CA VAL A 12 48.71 16.22 -15.06
C VAL A 12 48.02 17.52 -14.63
N GLY A 13 48.57 18.68 -15.01
CA GLY A 13 47.95 19.98 -14.74
C GLY A 13 46.56 20.14 -15.39
N MET A 14 46.41 19.68 -16.63
CA MET A 14 45.12 19.66 -17.33
C MET A 14 44.11 18.75 -16.63
N PHE A 15 44.54 17.55 -16.23
CA PHE A 15 43.70 16.60 -15.49
C PHE A 15 43.22 17.17 -14.15
N LEU A 16 44.13 17.74 -13.36
CA LEU A 16 43.78 18.36 -12.06
C LEU A 16 42.81 19.54 -12.24
N THR A 17 42.99 20.33 -13.30
CA THR A 17 42.08 21.43 -13.64
C THR A 17 40.69 20.90 -13.99
N TYR A 18 40.62 19.83 -14.78
CA TYR A 18 39.36 19.15 -15.10
C TYR A 18 38.68 18.61 -13.83
N CYS A 19 39.40 17.87 -12.97
CA CYS A 19 38.87 17.36 -11.70
C CYS A 19 38.32 18.48 -10.83
N ARG A 20 39.07 19.58 -10.67
CA ARG A 20 38.63 20.75 -9.89
C ARG A 20 37.36 21.35 -10.46
N LYS A 21 37.26 21.50 -11.79
CA LYS A 21 36.08 22.03 -12.47
C LYS A 21 34.87 21.11 -12.28
N THR A 22 35.04 19.81 -12.42
CA THR A 22 33.98 18.81 -12.19
C THR A 22 33.44 18.88 -10.77
N LEU A 23 34.31 18.99 -9.76
CA LEU A 23 33.90 19.15 -8.36
C LEU A 23 33.11 20.45 -8.11
N VAL A 24 33.56 21.57 -8.70
CA VAL A 24 32.85 22.86 -8.61
C VAL A 24 31.48 22.79 -9.29
N ASN A 25 31.39 22.14 -10.45
CA ASN A 25 30.13 21.94 -11.15
C ASN A 25 29.17 21.05 -10.34
N ALA A 26 29.64 19.92 -9.81
CA ALA A 26 28.84 19.04 -8.96
C ALA A 26 28.29 19.77 -7.73
N ARG A 27 29.12 20.58 -7.05
CA ARG A 27 28.67 21.46 -5.96
C ARG A 27 27.57 22.41 -6.44
N THR A 28 27.76 23.02 -7.60
CA THR A 28 26.81 23.98 -8.19
C THR A 28 25.48 23.29 -8.50
N ASP A 29 25.52 22.07 -9.03
CA ASP A 29 24.32 21.30 -9.36
C ASP A 29 23.52 20.91 -8.11
N VAL A 30 24.20 20.51 -7.03
CA VAL A 30 23.55 20.27 -5.72
C VAL A 30 22.86 21.54 -5.20
N LEU A 31 23.51 22.71 -5.31
CA LEU A 31 22.93 23.97 -4.86
C LEU A 31 21.75 24.41 -5.74
N ARG A 32 21.84 24.23 -7.06
CA ARG A 32 20.75 24.49 -8.00
C ARG A 32 19.55 23.60 -7.71
N GLU A 33 19.78 22.32 -7.45
CA GLU A 33 18.73 21.37 -7.12
C GLU A 33 18.04 21.71 -5.81
N ARG A 34 18.80 22.01 -4.75
CA ARG A 34 18.25 22.51 -3.48
C ARG A 34 17.42 23.79 -3.65
N LYS A 35 17.85 24.71 -4.53
CA LYS A 35 17.08 25.93 -4.84
C LYS A 35 15.78 25.62 -5.57
N ARG A 36 15.79 24.70 -6.56
CA ARG A 36 14.58 24.27 -7.27
C ARG A 36 13.57 23.64 -6.31
N ARG A 37 14.03 22.74 -5.42
CA ARG A 37 13.22 22.11 -4.39
C ARG A 37 12.60 23.13 -3.46
N ARG A 38 13.39 24.02 -2.88
CA ARG A 38 12.89 25.10 -2.00
C ARG A 38 11.85 26.01 -2.67
N ASN A 39 11.96 26.25 -3.98
CA ASN A 39 10.99 27.06 -4.72
C ASN A 39 9.67 26.32 -5.01
N ARG A 40 9.62 25.00 -4.85
CA ARG A 40 8.47 24.13 -5.15
C ARG A 40 7.88 23.46 -3.92
N GLU A 41 8.68 23.29 -2.87
CA GLU A 41 8.32 22.61 -1.63
C GLU A 41 7.88 23.64 -0.58
N VAL A 42 6.78 23.34 0.10
CA VAL A 42 6.30 24.05 1.29
C VAL A 42 6.49 23.11 2.48
N LEU A 43 6.96 23.63 3.62
CA LEU A 43 7.08 22.81 4.83
C LEU A 43 5.69 22.47 5.37
N PHE A 44 5.52 21.28 5.95
CA PHE A 44 4.25 20.91 6.58
C PHE A 44 3.79 21.88 7.67
N CYS A 45 4.72 22.50 8.40
CA CYS A 45 4.40 23.51 9.42
C CYS A 45 3.93 24.85 8.83
N ASP A 46 4.21 25.10 7.56
CA ASP A 46 3.85 26.34 6.86
C ASP A 46 2.53 26.17 6.07
N LEU A 47 2.04 24.93 5.94
CA LEU A 47 0.75 24.64 5.32
C LEU A 47 -0.40 25.13 6.19
N ARG A 48 -1.39 25.76 5.57
CA ARG A 48 -2.64 26.09 6.24
C ARG A 48 -3.42 24.81 6.52
N ARG A 49 -4.27 24.86 7.55
CA ARG A 49 -5.16 23.75 7.91
C ARG A 49 -5.98 23.23 6.73
N SER A 50 -6.51 24.12 5.89
CA SER A 50 -7.27 23.77 4.69
C SER A 50 -6.45 23.03 3.63
N GLU A 51 -5.17 23.36 3.49
CA GLU A 51 -4.26 22.68 2.55
C GLU A 51 -3.91 21.29 3.10
N LEU A 52 -3.68 21.19 4.41
CA LEU A 52 -3.46 19.90 5.08
C LEU A 52 -4.68 18.99 5.00
N GLU A 53 -5.88 19.54 5.19
CA GLU A 53 -7.16 18.82 5.06
C GLU A 53 -7.41 18.36 3.62
N SER A 54 -6.99 19.12 2.60
CA SER A 54 -7.08 18.69 1.21
C SER A 54 -6.14 17.54 0.83
N LEU A 55 -5.05 17.35 1.60
CA LEU A 55 -4.11 16.24 1.42
C LEU A 55 -4.54 14.99 2.18
N ALA A 56 -5.42 15.14 3.16
CA ALA A 56 -5.91 14.06 3.98
C ALA A 56 -7.24 13.57 3.41
N ASP A 57 -7.20 12.42 2.76
CA ASP A 57 -8.42 11.71 2.39
C ASP A 57 -9.02 11.08 3.65
N TRP A 58 -9.71 11.89 4.44
CA TRP A 58 -10.37 11.46 5.67
C TRP A 58 -11.59 10.56 5.40
N GLN A 59 -11.92 10.26 4.14
CA GLN A 59 -13.12 9.50 3.80
C GLN A 59 -13.05 8.00 4.17
N ASP A 60 -11.86 7.46 4.40
CA ASP A 60 -11.68 6.01 4.56
C ASP A 60 -11.33 5.54 5.98
N VAL A 61 -11.50 6.38 7.02
CA VAL A 61 -11.45 5.86 8.40
C VAL A 61 -12.85 5.41 8.77
N PRO A 62 -13.16 4.11 8.72
CA PRO A 62 -14.50 3.65 9.04
C PRO A 62 -14.86 3.96 10.48
N GLU A 63 -16.04 4.56 10.67
CA GLU A 63 -16.49 4.97 11.99
C GLU A 63 -16.61 3.81 12.97
N ARG A 64 -16.88 2.59 12.46
CA ARG A 64 -17.02 1.34 13.25
C ARG A 64 -16.68 0.12 12.41
N GLU A 65 -15.99 -0.84 13.03
CA GLU A 65 -15.77 -2.19 12.50
C GLU A 65 -16.73 -3.18 13.18
N THR A 66 -17.29 -4.12 12.42
CA THR A 66 -17.99 -5.29 12.94
C THR A 66 -16.98 -6.41 13.18
N VAL A 67 -16.93 -6.95 14.40
CA VAL A 67 -15.95 -7.98 14.76
C VAL A 67 -16.61 -9.35 14.72
N PHE A 68 -16.07 -10.22 13.89
CA PHE A 68 -16.47 -11.62 13.78
C PHE A 68 -15.49 -12.53 14.51
N ASP A 69 -16.00 -13.62 15.10
CA ASP A 69 -15.15 -14.68 15.63
C ASP A 69 -14.96 -15.79 14.58
N ALA A 70 -13.81 -15.80 13.92
CA ALA A 70 -13.44 -16.80 12.94
C ALA A 70 -12.59 -17.91 13.59
N ALA A 71 -13.26 -18.95 14.13
CA ALA A 71 -12.61 -20.07 14.81
C ALA A 71 -11.71 -19.64 16.00
N GLY A 72 -12.20 -18.74 16.85
CA GLY A 72 -11.46 -18.20 17.98
C GLY A 72 -10.44 -17.13 17.58
N LYS A 73 -10.69 -16.43 16.46
CA LYS A 73 -9.85 -15.33 15.95
C LYS A 73 -10.75 -14.12 15.66
N PRO A 74 -10.62 -13.02 16.43
CA PRO A 74 -11.40 -11.82 16.16
C PRO A 74 -10.90 -11.17 14.86
N ILE A 75 -11.81 -10.95 13.91
CA ILE A 75 -11.52 -10.28 12.63
C ILE A 75 -12.52 -9.15 12.43
N GLY A 76 -12.01 -7.93 12.27
CA GLY A 76 -12.81 -6.74 12.00
C GLY A 76 -13.14 -6.61 10.51
N VAL A 77 -14.40 -6.33 10.20
CA VAL A 77 -14.87 -5.97 8.87
C VAL A 77 -15.45 -4.56 8.93
N THR A 78 -14.90 -3.71 8.08
CA THR A 78 -15.25 -2.30 7.98
C THR A 78 -16.52 -2.05 7.18
N ASP A 79 -16.64 -2.74 6.05
CA ASP A 79 -17.73 -2.53 5.11
C ASP A 79 -19.02 -3.13 5.67
N LYS A 80 -20.04 -2.27 5.82
CA LYS A 80 -21.30 -2.65 6.47
C LYS A 80 -22.10 -3.65 5.61
N ASP A 81 -22.17 -3.43 4.30
CA ASP A 81 -22.93 -4.31 3.41
C ASP A 81 -22.28 -5.70 3.34
N LEU A 82 -20.94 -5.73 3.35
CA LEU A 82 -20.17 -6.97 3.45
C LEU A 82 -20.36 -7.65 4.80
N ALA A 83 -20.38 -6.90 5.91
CA ALA A 83 -20.64 -7.46 7.23
C ALA A 83 -22.03 -8.12 7.30
N ASP A 84 -23.07 -7.42 6.84
CA ASP A 84 -24.44 -7.92 6.79
C ASP A 84 -24.56 -9.16 5.87
N ALA A 85 -23.78 -9.23 4.79
CA ALA A 85 -23.71 -10.40 3.92
C ALA A 85 -22.97 -11.58 4.57
N LEU A 86 -21.88 -11.32 5.29
CA LEU A 86 -21.13 -12.33 6.03
C LEU A 86 -21.95 -12.95 7.15
N GLU A 87 -22.83 -12.20 7.81
CA GLU A 87 -23.75 -12.71 8.84
C GLU A 87 -24.74 -13.75 8.31
N LYS A 88 -25.04 -13.74 7.01
CA LYS A 88 -25.96 -14.69 6.37
C LYS A 88 -25.28 -16.02 6.00
N LEU A 89 -23.95 -16.08 6.03
CA LEU A 89 -23.22 -17.35 5.84
C LEU A 89 -23.30 -18.23 7.09
N CYS A 90 -23.13 -19.54 6.91
CA CYS A 90 -22.98 -20.40 8.08
C CYS A 90 -21.63 -20.15 8.78
N PRO A 91 -21.49 -20.40 10.09
CA PRO A 91 -20.29 -20.06 10.86
C PRO A 91 -18.99 -20.62 10.28
N GLU A 92 -19.03 -21.84 9.74
CA GLU A 92 -17.85 -22.47 9.14
C GLU A 92 -17.41 -21.76 7.85
N GLU A 93 -18.35 -21.35 7.03
CA GLU A 93 -18.08 -20.66 5.76
C GLU A 93 -17.63 -19.23 5.99
N GLN A 94 -18.27 -18.54 6.93
CA GLN A 94 -17.86 -17.23 7.40
C GLN A 94 -16.41 -17.26 7.91
N ALA A 95 -16.06 -18.21 8.78
CA ALA A 95 -14.70 -18.37 9.30
C ALA A 95 -13.69 -18.64 8.18
N ILE A 96 -14.01 -19.52 7.22
CA ILE A 96 -13.12 -19.81 6.07
C ILE A 96 -12.86 -18.56 5.23
N ILE A 97 -13.89 -17.75 4.94
CA ILE A 97 -13.75 -16.51 4.17
C ILE A 97 -12.89 -15.50 4.92
N LEU A 98 -13.21 -15.24 6.19
CA LEU A 98 -12.48 -14.29 7.02
C LEU A 98 -11.00 -14.69 7.17
N LEU A 99 -10.72 -15.95 7.49
CA LEU A 99 -9.34 -16.43 7.61
C LEU A 99 -8.58 -16.36 6.27
N SER A 100 -9.24 -16.66 5.15
CA SER A 100 -8.59 -16.63 3.83
C SER A 100 -8.25 -15.22 3.37
N TYR A 101 -9.20 -14.30 3.45
CA TYR A 101 -9.10 -12.99 2.80
C TYR A 101 -8.69 -11.86 3.74
N PHE A 102 -9.11 -11.91 5.00
CA PHE A 102 -8.77 -10.88 5.99
C PHE A 102 -7.50 -11.25 6.76
N ALA A 103 -7.35 -12.52 7.16
CA ALA A 103 -6.14 -12.97 7.86
C ALA A 103 -5.04 -13.50 6.92
N GLY A 104 -5.32 -13.67 5.62
CA GLY A 104 -4.35 -14.13 4.61
C GLY A 104 -3.89 -15.58 4.79
N TRP A 105 -4.70 -16.43 5.44
CA TRP A 105 -4.34 -17.82 5.67
C TRP A 105 -4.51 -18.68 4.41
N SER A 106 -3.64 -19.67 4.26
CA SER A 106 -3.79 -20.68 3.20
C SER A 106 -4.83 -21.73 3.58
N ASP A 107 -5.46 -22.35 2.57
CA ASP A 107 -6.45 -23.42 2.75
C ASP A 107 -5.91 -24.60 3.59
N ARG A 108 -4.60 -24.87 3.49
CA ARG A 108 -3.94 -25.90 4.29
C ARG A 108 -3.94 -25.52 5.76
N ARG A 109 -3.54 -24.29 6.09
CA ARG A 109 -3.49 -23.79 7.48
C ARG A 109 -4.90 -23.74 8.07
N ILE A 110 -5.88 -23.26 7.31
CA ILE A 110 -7.29 -23.22 7.74
C ILE A 110 -7.80 -24.64 8.01
N GLY A 111 -7.46 -25.59 7.13
CA GLY A 111 -7.84 -26.99 7.30
C GLY A 111 -7.22 -27.62 8.56
N GLU A 112 -5.94 -27.35 8.81
CA GLU A 112 -5.24 -27.81 10.03
C GLU A 112 -5.87 -27.23 11.30
N ASP A 113 -6.24 -25.95 11.29
CA ASP A 113 -6.83 -25.25 12.45
C ASP A 113 -8.28 -25.69 12.72
N MET A 114 -9.07 -25.87 11.66
CA MET A 114 -10.50 -26.23 11.77
C MET A 114 -10.77 -27.74 11.70
N GLY A 115 -9.74 -28.57 11.52
CA GLY A 115 -9.88 -30.04 11.43
C GLY A 115 -10.44 -30.55 10.09
N PHE A 116 -10.27 -29.81 8.99
CA PHE A 116 -10.73 -30.21 7.65
C PHE A 116 -9.58 -30.51 6.69
N PRO A 117 -9.75 -31.44 5.73
CA PRO A 117 -8.83 -31.56 4.61
C PRO A 117 -8.76 -30.25 3.80
N ARG A 118 -7.58 -29.93 3.26
CA ARG A 118 -7.37 -28.75 2.39
C ARG A 118 -8.42 -28.64 1.27
N SER A 119 -8.74 -29.75 0.61
CA SER A 119 -9.71 -29.79 -0.49
C SER A 119 -11.13 -29.42 -0.04
N THR A 120 -11.51 -29.79 1.18
CA THR A 120 -12.79 -29.40 1.79
C THR A 120 -12.84 -27.90 2.03
N VAL A 121 -11.77 -27.30 2.56
CA VAL A 121 -11.67 -25.84 2.73
C VAL A 121 -11.78 -25.13 1.39
N GLN A 122 -11.06 -25.59 0.37
CA GLN A 122 -11.12 -25.00 -0.97
C GLN A 122 -12.55 -25.01 -1.55
N ASN A 123 -13.23 -26.16 -1.47
CA ASN A 123 -14.61 -26.29 -1.95
C ASN A 123 -15.59 -25.41 -1.18
N ARG A 124 -15.47 -25.37 0.15
CA ARG A 124 -16.31 -24.52 1.01
C ARG A 124 -16.07 -23.05 0.76
N ARG A 125 -14.82 -22.63 0.58
CA ARG A 125 -14.48 -21.24 0.21
C ARG A 125 -15.12 -20.86 -1.12
N ALA A 126 -15.02 -21.71 -2.15
CA ALA A 126 -15.62 -21.43 -3.45
C ALA A 126 -17.14 -21.28 -3.36
N ARG A 127 -17.81 -22.16 -2.61
CA ARG A 127 -19.27 -22.08 -2.37
C ARG A 127 -19.66 -20.85 -1.57
N ALA A 128 -18.88 -20.51 -0.55
CA ALA A 128 -19.11 -19.33 0.28
C ALA A 128 -18.98 -18.03 -0.52
N LEU A 129 -17.99 -17.95 -1.42
CA LEU A 129 -17.86 -16.82 -2.34
C LEU A 129 -19.03 -16.70 -3.31
N ALA A 130 -19.49 -17.82 -3.89
CA ALA A 130 -20.65 -17.80 -4.77
C ALA A 130 -21.88 -17.26 -4.04
N ARG A 131 -22.15 -17.75 -2.82
CA ARG A 131 -23.25 -17.23 -2.00
C ARG A 131 -23.08 -15.76 -1.61
N LEU A 132 -21.87 -15.31 -1.27
CA LEU A 132 -21.63 -13.90 -0.98
C LEU A 132 -21.92 -13.03 -2.21
N ALA A 133 -21.51 -13.47 -3.40
CA ALA A 133 -21.83 -12.79 -4.64
C ALA A 133 -23.35 -12.70 -4.86
N ASP A 134 -24.07 -13.81 -4.66
CA ASP A 134 -25.54 -13.83 -4.78
C ASP A 134 -26.20 -12.90 -3.75
N ILE A 135 -25.79 -12.96 -2.48
CA ILE A 135 -26.34 -12.10 -1.40
C ILE A 135 -26.11 -10.62 -1.69
N LEU A 136 -24.93 -10.25 -2.17
CA LEU A 136 -24.57 -8.85 -2.44
C LEU A 136 -25.27 -8.33 -3.71
N THR A 137 -25.59 -9.20 -4.67
CA THR A 137 -26.32 -8.83 -5.90
C THR A 137 -27.84 -8.85 -5.74
N GLU A 138 -28.39 -9.70 -4.88
CA GLU A 138 -29.82 -9.75 -4.57
C GLU A 138 -30.25 -8.68 -3.55
N GLY A 139 -29.32 -8.22 -2.71
CA GLY A 139 -29.58 -7.28 -1.60
C GLY A 139 -29.09 -5.85 -1.79
N GLY A 140 -28.36 -5.53 -2.86
CA GLY A 140 -27.68 -4.23 -3.02
C GLY A 140 -27.52 -3.76 -4.46
N ASP A 141 -27.76 -2.46 -4.69
CA ASP A 141 -27.57 -1.75 -5.95
C ASP A 141 -26.12 -1.92 -6.46
N PRO A 142 -25.88 -2.42 -7.68
CA PRO A 142 -24.53 -2.71 -8.19
C PRO A 142 -23.63 -1.47 -8.36
N HIS A 143 -24.09 -0.26 -8.06
CA HIS A 143 -23.27 0.96 -8.15
C HIS A 143 -23.57 2.02 -7.08
N GLY A 144 -22.79 2.01 -5.99
CA GLY A 144 -22.61 3.16 -5.12
C GLY A 144 -21.63 4.19 -5.70
N LYS A 145 -22.19 5.16 -6.44
CA LYS A 145 -21.67 6.52 -6.78
C LYS A 145 -20.86 6.71 -8.07
N GLY A 146 -21.60 7.06 -9.12
CA GLY A 146 -21.46 8.40 -9.71
C GLY A 146 -22.47 9.37 -9.07
N LYS A 147 -22.17 10.69 -9.13
CA LYS A 147 -22.85 11.89 -8.57
C LYS A 147 -22.26 12.37 -7.23
N ASP A 148 -21.63 13.54 -7.13
CA ASP A 148 -21.45 14.70 -8.03
C ASP A 148 -20.06 15.32 -7.78
#